data_AF-X1BKW3-F1
#
_entry.id   AF-X1BKW3-F1
#
_cell.length_a   1.000
_cell.length_b   1.000
_cell.length_c   1.000
_cell.angle_alpha   90.00
_cell.angle_beta   90.00
_cell.angle_gamma   90.00
#
_symmetry.space_group_name_H-M   'P 1'
#
loop_
_entity.id
_entity.type
_entity.pdbx_description
1 polymer ?
#
loop_
_entity_poly.entity_id
_entity_poly.type
_entity_poly.pdbx_seq_one_letter_code
_entity_poly.pdbx_strand_id
1 'polypeptide(L)'
;DFLTEKGMYCIRSAGSKGIVDVIAIWKYCNETFIYLIQCKYGNAVMSKQDQKKLIALTDDFGCGFFPIYAYRDKYEKIIHWKNLFYETS
;
A
#
# COMPACT_ATOMS: atom_id res chain seq x y z
N ASP A 1 -7.27 11.29 -8.65
CA ASP A 1 -6.90 10.77 -7.31
C ASP A 1 -5.39 10.79 -7.21
N PHE A 2 -4.85 10.93 -5.98
CA PHE A 2 -3.43 11.23 -5.74
C PHE A 2 -2.45 10.32 -6.49
N LEU A 3 -2.72 9.01 -6.57
CA LEU A 3 -1.82 8.05 -7.22
C LEU A 3 -1.91 8.13 -8.75
N THR A 4 -3.12 8.28 -9.30
CA THR A 4 -3.32 8.46 -10.74
C THR A 4 -2.71 9.78 -11.23
N GLU A 5 -2.77 10.85 -10.43
CA GLU A 5 -2.10 12.13 -10.71
C GLU A 5 -0.57 12.02 -10.74
N LYS A 6 -0.01 10.98 -10.08
CA LYS A 6 1.41 10.63 -10.14
C LYS A 6 1.76 9.70 -11.31
N GLY A 7 0.80 9.41 -12.20
CA GLY A 7 1.00 8.57 -13.37
C GLY A 7 0.97 7.06 -13.07
N MET A 8 0.41 6.65 -11.93
CA MET A 8 0.26 5.24 -11.59
C MET A 8 -1.07 4.69 -12.10
N TYR A 9 -1.08 3.42 -12.50
CA TYR A 9 -2.32 2.69 -12.76
C TYR A 9 -2.84 2.07 -11.47
N CYS A 10 -4.08 2.36 -11.09
CA CYS A 10 -4.62 1.96 -9.78
C CYS A 10 -5.85 1.05 -9.91
N ILE A 11 -5.84 -0.03 -9.13
CA ILE A 11 -6.97 -0.96 -8.98
C ILE A 11 -7.42 -0.91 -7.52
N ARG A 12 -8.71 -0.68 -7.28
CA ARG A 12 -9.30 -0.71 -5.92
C ARG A 12 -9.96 -2.05 -5.64
N SER A 13 -9.69 -2.62 -4.48
CA SER A 13 -10.37 -3.83 -4.01
C SER A 13 -11.82 -3.51 -3.62
N ALA A 14 -12.77 -4.25 -4.18
CA ALA A 14 -14.19 -4.06 -3.89
C ALA A 14 -14.50 -4.51 -2.45
N GLY A 15 -14.93 -3.57 -1.60
CA GLY A 15 -15.47 -3.86 -0.28
C GLY A 15 -14.47 -3.90 0.88
N SER A 16 -13.18 -3.62 0.67
CA SER A 16 -12.14 -3.44 1.73
C SER A 16 -12.15 -4.50 2.86
N LYS A 17 -12.60 -5.74 2.60
CA LYS A 17 -12.48 -6.88 3.52
C LYS A 17 -11.15 -7.63 3.37
N GLY A 18 -10.31 -7.19 2.42
CA GLY A 18 -9.04 -7.80 2.08
C GLY A 18 -7.85 -7.19 2.82
N ILE A 19 -6.69 -7.80 2.59
CA ILE A 19 -5.37 -7.36 3.08
C ILE A 19 -4.85 -6.13 2.32
N VAL A 20 -5.40 -5.88 1.11
CA VAL A 20 -5.01 -4.80 0.20
C VAL A 20 -6.27 -4.02 -0.21
N ASP A 21 -6.23 -2.71 -0.02
CA ASP A 21 -7.28 -1.78 -0.44
C ASP A 21 -7.05 -1.29 -1.87
N VAL A 22 -5.79 -1.03 -2.23
CA VAL A 22 -5.39 -0.49 -3.53
C VAL A 22 -4.15 -1.21 -4.03
N ILE A 23 -4.15 -1.59 -5.30
CA ILE A 23 -2.94 -2.00 -6.03
C ILE A 23 -2.57 -0.84 -6.95
N ALA A 24 -1.36 -0.31 -6.81
CA ALA A 24 -0.84 0.72 -7.70
C ALA A 24 0.35 0.19 -8.49
N ILE A 25 0.30 0.34 -9.81
CA ILE A 25 1.35 -0.12 -10.73
C ILE A 25 2.02 1.13 -11.29
N TRP A 26 3.33 1.22 -11.10
CA TRP A 26 4.15 2.30 -11.62
C TRP A 26 5.22 1.74 -12.54
N LYS A 27 5.16 2.14 -13.82
CA LYS A 27 6.22 1.86 -14.78
C LYS A 27 7.18 3.05 -14.78
N TYR A 28 8.38 2.85 -14.27
CA TYR A 28 9.42 3.87 -14.25
C TYR A 28 10.63 3.36 -15.00
N CYS A 29 11.02 4.08 -16.06
CA CYS A 29 12.00 3.62 -17.05
C CYS A 29 11.60 2.23 -17.61
N ASN A 30 12.44 1.21 -17.39
CA ASN A 30 12.24 -0.16 -17.87
C ASN A 30 11.81 -1.14 -16.76
N GLU A 31 11.44 -0.61 -15.59
CA GLU A 31 11.05 -1.42 -14.44
C GLU A 31 9.58 -1.19 -14.10
N THR A 32 8.93 -2.24 -13.59
CA THR A 32 7.54 -2.19 -13.10
C THR A 32 7.55 -2.39 -11.60
N PHE A 33 7.06 -1.41 -10.88
CA PHE A 33 6.89 -1.43 -9.43
C PHE A 33 5.42 -1.63 -9.12
N ILE A 34 5.10 -2.62 -8.27
CA ILE A 34 3.73 -2.92 -7.87
C ILE A 34 3.61 -2.65 -6.37
N TYR A 35 2.81 -1.66 -6.00
CA TYR A 35 2.53 -1.32 -4.62
C TYR A 35 1.23 -2.00 -4.18
N LEU A 36 1.33 -2.85 -3.15
CA LEU A 36 0.19 -3.45 -2.46
C LEU A 36 -0.13 -2.56 -1.26
N ILE A 37 -1.16 -1.74 -1.37
CA ILE A 37 -1.43 -0.65 -0.44
C ILE A 37 -2.63 -1.00 0.46
N GLN A 38 -2.39 -0.99 1.76
CA GLN A 38 -3.46 -0.96 2.76
C GLN A 38 -3.65 0.47 3.27
N CYS A 39 -4.89 0.96 3.21
CA CYS A 39 -5.24 2.33 3.51
C CYS A 39 -5.98 2.42 4.85
N LYS A 40 -5.58 3.37 5.70
CA LYS A 40 -6.34 3.73 6.91
C LYS A 40 -6.64 5.23 6.97
N TYR A 41 -7.77 5.57 7.57
CA TYR A 41 -8.21 6.96 7.70
C TYR A 41 -8.65 7.26 9.13
N GLY A 42 -8.33 8.46 9.60
CA GLY A 42 -8.57 8.90 10.96
C GLY A 42 -7.67 8.17 11.96
N ASN A 43 -8.25 7.79 13.09
CA ASN A 43 -7.51 7.12 14.18
C ASN A 43 -7.32 5.61 13.96
N ALA A 44 -7.69 5.10 12.78
CA ALA A 44 -7.55 3.68 12.48
C ALA A 44 -6.08 3.34 12.26
N VAL A 45 -5.54 2.44 13.06
CA VAL A 45 -4.18 1.94 12.93
C VAL A 45 -4.21 0.54 12.34
N MET A 46 -3.29 0.25 11.42
CA MET A 46 -3.11 -1.11 10.92
C MET A 46 -2.62 -2.03 12.04
N SER A 47 -3.28 -3.18 12.23
CA SER A 47 -2.84 -4.14 13.24
C SER A 47 -1.52 -4.80 12.81
N LYS A 48 -0.69 -5.21 13.79
CA LYS A 48 0.53 -5.99 13.50
C LYS A 48 0.23 -7.28 12.73
N GLN A 49 -0.94 -7.88 12.95
CA GLN A 49 -1.35 -9.08 12.22
C GLN A 49 -1.61 -8.77 10.74
N ASP A 50 -2.28 -7.65 10.44
CA ASP A 50 -2.53 -7.25 9.06
C ASP A 50 -1.22 -6.85 8.37
N GLN A 51 -0.27 -6.23 9.08
CA GLN A 51 1.07 -5.93 8.54
C GLN A 51 1.77 -7.22 8.11
N LYS A 52 1.78 -8.24 8.98
CA LYS A 52 2.35 -9.56 8.65
C LYS A 52 1.66 -10.20 7.45
N LYS A 53 0.34 -10.10 7.35
CA LYS A 53 -0.42 -10.63 6.20
C LYS A 53 -0.06 -9.90 4.90
N LEU A 54 0.12 -8.58 4.94
CA LEU A 54 0.50 -7.79 3.77
C LEU A 54 1.93 -8.10 3.31
N ILE A 55 2.86 -8.28 4.26
CA ILE A 55 4.24 -8.71 3.96
C ILE A 55 4.23 -10.12 3.37
N ALA A 56 3.57 -11.08 4.02
CA ALA A 56 3.50 -12.46 3.53
C ALA A 56 2.88 -12.55 2.12
N LEU A 57 1.82 -11.78 1.86
CA LEU A 57 1.23 -11.69 0.52
C LEU A 57 2.24 -11.16 -0.51
N THR A 58 3.10 -10.23 -0.11
CA THR A 58 4.15 -9.71 -1.00
C THR A 58 5.20 -10.78 -1.29
N ASP A 59 5.62 -11.53 -0.25
CA ASP A 59 6.57 -12.63 -0.39
C ASP A 59 6.04 -13.72 -1.35
N ASP A 60 4.74 -14.00 -1.33
CA ASP A 60 4.09 -14.95 -2.25
C ASP A 60 4.16 -14.52 -3.73
N PHE A 61 4.18 -13.23 -4.01
CA PHE A 61 4.28 -12.68 -5.38
C PHE A 61 5.73 -12.48 -5.84
N GLY A 62 6.69 -12.42 -4.92
CA GLY A 62 8.11 -12.30 -5.20
C GLY A 62 8.59 -10.89 -5.53
N CYS A 63 9.67 -10.80 -6.32
CA CYS A 63 10.37 -9.54 -6.60
C CYS A 63 9.48 -8.52 -7.34
N GLY A 64 9.58 -7.23 -6.98
CA GLY A 64 8.88 -6.13 -7.65
C GLY A 64 7.54 -5.71 -7.02
N PHE A 65 7.14 -6.39 -5.95
CA PHE A 65 5.98 -6.03 -5.14
C PHE A 65 6.41 -5.36 -3.83
N PHE A 66 5.66 -4.34 -3.39
CA PHE A 66 6.01 -3.53 -2.23
C PHE A 66 4.80 -3.36 -1.30
N PRO A 67 4.88 -3.78 -0.04
CA PRO A 67 3.82 -3.65 0.94
C PRO A 67 3.83 -2.22 1.49
N ILE A 68 2.78 -1.46 1.18
CA ILE A 68 2.65 -0.08 1.62
C ILE A 68 1.52 0.03 2.64
N TYR A 69 1.84 0.58 3.81
CA TYR A 69 0.84 1.09 4.73
C TYR A 69 0.67 2.59 4.49
N ALA A 70 -0.48 2.98 3.95
CA ALA A 70 -0.85 4.38 3.75
C ALA A 70 -1.90 4.81 4.76
N TYR A 71 -1.71 5.96 5.40
CA TYR A 71 -2.67 6.50 6.35
C TYR A 71 -2.78 8.01 6.28
N ARG A 72 -3.96 8.51 6.61
CA ARG A 72 -4.22 9.94 6.74
C ARG A 72 -4.99 10.19 8.02
N ASP A 73 -4.47 11.04 8.89
CA ASP A 73 -5.19 11.50 10.07
C ASP A 73 -6.39 12.39 9.64
N LYS A 74 -7.48 12.35 10.39
CA LYS A 74 -8.73 13.08 10.10
C LYS A 74 -8.51 14.59 9.98
N TYR A 75 -7.53 15.12 10.70
CA TYR A 75 -7.22 16.56 10.74
C TYR A 75 -6.15 16.97 9.73
N GLU A 76 -5.43 16.02 9.15
CA GLU A 76 -4.34 16.29 8.23
C GLU A 76 -4.78 16.11 6.78
N LYS A 77 -4.27 16.98 5.90
CA LYS A 77 -4.44 16.85 4.45
C LYS A 77 -3.38 15.94 3.83
N ILE A 78 -2.36 15.57 4.60
CA ILE A 78 -1.18 14.83 4.14
C ILE A 78 -1.47 13.34 4.25
N ILE A 79 -1.13 12.59 3.20
CA ILE A 79 -1.10 11.14 3.24
C ILE A 79 0.31 10.74 3.66
N HIS A 80 0.42 10.03 4.78
CA HIS A 80 1.64 9.37 5.19
C HIS A 80 1.67 7.97 4.60
N TRP A 81 2.86 7.50 4.24
CA TRP A 81 3.03 6.13 3.79
C TRP A 81 4.33 5.53 4.32
N LYS A 82 4.32 4.21 4.49
CA LYS A 82 5.47 3.44 4.95
C LYS A 82 5.60 2.18 4.11
N ASN A 83 6.83 1.86 3.72
CA ASN A 83 7.17 0.55 3.16
C ASN A 83 7.50 -0.39 4.32
N LEU A 84 6.75 -1.48 4.45
CA LEU A 84 6.84 -2.37 5.61
C LEU A 84 8.07 -3.28 5.60
N PHE A 85 8.81 -3.39 4.51
CA PHE A 85 10.05 -4.20 4.49
C PHE A 85 11.19 -3.62 5.33
N TYR A 86 11.26 -2.29 5.47
CA TYR A 86 12.40 -1.61 6.12
C TYR A 86 12.20 -1.35 7.62
N GLU A 87 11.09 -1.80 8.22
CA GLU A 87 10.85 -1.69 9.68
C GLU A 87 11.16 -2.99 10.44
N THR A 88 11.46 -4.10 9.74
CA THR A 88 11.76 -5.41 10.33
C THR A 88 13.25 -5.77 10.37
N SER A 89 14.14 -4.85 9.98
CA SER A 89 15.60 -4.99 10.04
C SER A 89 16.22 -4.27 11.24
#